data_AF-A0A8H4ANE4-F1
#
_entry.id   AF-A0A8H4ANE4-F1
#
_cell.length_a   1.000
_cell.length_b   1.000
_cell.length_c   1.000
_cell.angle_alpha   90.00
_cell.angle_beta   90.00
_cell.angle_gamma   90.00
#
_symmetry.space_group_name_H-M   'P 1'
#
loop_
_entity.id
_entity.type
_entity.pdbx_description
1 polymer ?
#
loop_
_entity_poly.entity_id
_entity_poly.type
_entity_poly.pdbx_seq_one_letter_code
_entity_poly.pdbx_strand_id
1 'polypeptide(L)'
;MTIPISHTFKTLILAFLFFLGIIINTCFYIEPKDVEEIRVELSNKPLESNRPSDKEINRQYCGTDECKFLFGYNFVEQETQSNKHFISFIQIAQLINRAVVLTNVGGSGISSLNNFPFEFYYNIYKLKKKFPKVKFISQSKFQKWTKERYYKPDIIHVLLESSKSNPNFTIQYNTAYIDKLVKERRIDMFDLKLNDSAIFKQIGIGITAGRNEVEKNKLKNFLSDELKNDAEVMLITQEIIRHPMFEKLTPMPYASHVTKAASKLAEKLKPYIAIHWRMEEGQVELMPQCAESLVTYLKNLSLKSGISNFYLATDYPVSVSATVTIQ
;
A
#
# COMPACT_ATOMS: atom_id res chain seq x y z
N MET A 1 34.67 -46.61 42.43
CA MET A 1 33.83 -46.27 43.61
C MET A 1 32.44 -45.96 43.08
N THR A 2 31.54 -46.91 43.25
CA THR A 2 30.18 -46.96 42.67
C THR A 2 29.21 -46.10 43.48
N ILE A 3 28.57 -45.15 42.82
CA ILE A 3 27.50 -44.30 43.39
C ILE A 3 26.18 -45.09 43.33
N PRO A 4 25.38 -45.17 44.42
CA PRO A 4 24.17 -45.96 44.43
C PRO A 4 23.05 -45.23 43.69
N ILE A 5 22.44 -45.91 42.72
CA ILE A 5 21.23 -45.44 42.05
C ILE A 5 20.05 -45.61 43.02
N SER A 6 19.45 -44.48 43.38
CA SER A 6 18.30 -44.35 44.28
C SER A 6 17.13 -45.25 43.88
N HIS A 7 16.48 -45.83 44.89
CA HIS A 7 15.29 -46.68 44.78
C HIS A 7 14.12 -46.02 44.02
N THR A 8 14.10 -44.68 43.90
CA THR A 8 13.11 -43.92 43.12
C THR A 8 13.24 -44.09 41.60
N PHE A 9 14.42 -44.43 41.08
CA PHE A 9 14.63 -44.59 39.63
C PHE A 9 14.10 -45.93 39.10
N LYS A 10 14.11 -46.97 39.94
CA LYS A 10 13.55 -48.29 39.58
C LYS A 10 12.03 -48.29 39.52
N THR A 11 11.35 -47.50 40.36
CA THR A 11 9.89 -47.40 40.37
C THR A 11 9.35 -46.62 39.17
N LEU A 12 10.10 -45.61 38.69
CA LEU A 12 9.71 -44.80 37.54
C LEU A 12 9.82 -45.57 36.21
N ILE A 13 10.84 -46.42 36.07
CA ILE A 13 11.03 -47.27 34.89
C ILE A 13 9.98 -48.38 34.82
N LEU A 14 9.60 -48.98 35.96
CA LEU A 14 8.51 -49.96 35.98
C LEU A 14 7.16 -49.33 35.62
N ALA A 15 6.87 -48.11 36.07
CA ALA A 15 5.64 -47.40 35.70
C ALA A 15 5.59 -47.05 34.20
N PHE A 16 6.73 -46.69 33.60
CA PHE A 16 6.82 -46.36 32.17
C PHE A 16 6.66 -47.61 31.28
N LEU A 17 7.22 -48.75 31.70
CA LEU A 17 7.04 -50.03 30.99
C LEU A 17 5.63 -50.59 31.14
N PHE A 18 4.95 -50.33 32.26
CA PHE A 18 3.54 -50.69 32.43
C PHE A 18 2.61 -49.85 31.54
N PHE A 19 2.89 -48.55 31.39
CA PHE A 19 2.15 -47.68 30.45
C PHE A 19 2.42 -48.02 28.98
N LEU A 20 3.67 -48.37 28.61
CA LEU A 20 3.97 -48.85 27.26
C LEU A 20 3.30 -50.19 26.96
N GLY A 21 3.23 -51.09 27.96
CA GLY A 21 2.53 -52.37 27.86
C GLY A 21 1.02 -52.22 27.70
N ILE A 22 0.40 -51.21 28.32
CA ILE A 22 -1.04 -50.92 28.17
C ILE A 22 -1.33 -50.34 26.78
N ILE A 23 -0.45 -49.48 26.24
CA ILE A 23 -0.63 -48.89 24.89
C ILE A 23 -0.45 -49.93 23.77
N ILE A 24 0.41 -50.95 23.96
CA ILE A 24 0.63 -52.00 22.96
C ILE A 24 -0.47 -53.10 23.02
N ASN A 25 -1.21 -53.22 24.13
CA ASN A 25 -2.31 -54.19 24.26
C ASN A 25 -3.70 -53.63 23.97
N THR A 26 -3.84 -52.32 23.78
CA THR A 26 -4.98 -51.78 23.04
C THR A 26 -4.75 -52.03 21.56
N CYS A 27 -5.17 -53.21 21.11
CA CYS A 27 -5.37 -53.52 19.72
C CYS A 27 -6.32 -52.46 19.15
N PHE A 28 -5.78 -51.40 18.56
CA PHE A 28 -6.57 -50.50 17.71
C PHE A 28 -6.99 -51.34 16.52
N TYR A 29 -8.19 -51.92 16.62
CA TYR A 29 -8.87 -52.53 15.51
C TYR A 29 -9.29 -51.38 14.60
N ILE A 30 -8.43 -51.02 13.65
CA ILE A 30 -8.76 -50.09 12.58
C ILE A 30 -9.76 -50.83 11.70
N GLU A 31 -11.00 -50.34 11.61
CA GLU A 31 -11.96 -50.97 10.71
C GLU A 31 -11.45 -50.87 9.27
N PRO A 32 -11.69 -51.88 8.41
CA PRO A 32 -11.30 -51.80 7.00
C PRO A 32 -11.81 -50.54 6.30
N LYS A 33 -12.93 -49.96 6.77
CA LYS A 33 -13.48 -48.70 6.30
C LYS A 33 -12.59 -47.50 6.63
N ASP A 34 -11.97 -47.45 7.80
CA ASP A 34 -11.09 -46.34 8.20
C ASP A 34 -9.78 -46.37 7.40
N VAL A 35 -9.28 -47.57 7.06
CA VAL A 35 -8.12 -47.72 6.16
C VAL A 35 -8.46 -47.27 4.75
N GLU A 36 -9.65 -47.61 4.25
CA GLU A 36 -10.11 -47.20 2.92
C GLU A 36 -10.38 -45.69 2.87
N GLU A 37 -10.90 -45.09 3.93
CA GLU A 37 -11.18 -43.65 4.05
C GLU A 37 -9.87 -42.84 4.12
N ILE A 38 -8.87 -43.31 4.86
CA ILE A 38 -7.50 -42.75 4.86
C ILE A 38 -6.85 -42.89 3.48
N ARG A 39 -7.06 -44.02 2.79
CA ARG A 39 -6.52 -44.26 1.43
C ARG A 39 -7.19 -43.37 0.39
N VAL A 40 -8.48 -43.10 0.54
CA VAL A 40 -9.24 -42.15 -0.30
C VAL A 40 -8.81 -40.71 -0.03
N GLU A 41 -8.53 -40.33 1.23
CA GLU A 41 -7.96 -39.01 1.56
C GLU A 41 -6.55 -38.82 0.99
N LEU A 42 -5.69 -39.84 1.08
CA LEU A 42 -4.34 -39.81 0.49
C LEU A 42 -4.36 -39.84 -1.04
N SER A 43 -5.35 -40.48 -1.65
CA SER A 43 -5.57 -40.51 -3.11
C SER A 43 -6.19 -39.21 -3.65
N ASN A 44 -6.88 -38.44 -2.83
CA ASN A 44 -7.54 -37.18 -3.22
C ASN A 44 -6.71 -35.92 -2.88
N LYS A 45 -5.55 -36.07 -2.23
CA LYS A 45 -4.57 -34.99 -2.14
C LYS A 45 -3.97 -34.76 -3.53
N PRO A 46 -4.09 -33.57 -4.12
CA PRO A 46 -3.43 -33.28 -5.39
C PRO A 46 -1.93 -33.57 -5.22
N LEU A 47 -1.38 -34.43 -6.06
CA LEU A 47 0.07 -34.64 -6.13
C LEU A 47 0.76 -33.26 -6.20
N GLU A 48 1.73 -33.03 -5.31
CA GLU A 48 2.59 -31.83 -5.32
C GLU A 48 3.24 -31.57 -6.70
N SER A 49 3.28 -32.57 -7.58
CA SER A 49 3.79 -32.49 -8.95
C SER A 49 2.97 -31.62 -9.91
N ASN A 50 1.74 -31.21 -9.55
CA ASN A 50 0.87 -30.39 -10.40
C ASN A 50 0.81 -28.91 -10.00
N ARG A 51 1.56 -28.49 -8.97
CA ARG A 51 1.60 -27.07 -8.57
C ARG A 51 2.59 -26.32 -9.48
N PRO A 52 2.22 -25.16 -10.03
CA PRO A 52 3.16 -24.35 -10.80
C PRO A 52 4.35 -23.93 -9.93
N SER A 53 5.55 -24.00 -10.50
CA SER A 53 6.77 -23.48 -9.90
C SER A 53 6.71 -21.96 -9.72
N ASP A 54 7.52 -21.42 -8.82
CA ASP A 54 7.59 -19.96 -8.60
C ASP A 54 7.98 -19.19 -9.88
N LYS A 55 8.74 -19.80 -10.79
CA LYS A 55 9.04 -19.21 -12.11
C LYS A 55 7.80 -19.12 -13.00
N GLU A 56 6.96 -20.15 -13.02
CA GLU A 56 5.69 -20.13 -13.76
C GLU A 56 4.71 -19.11 -13.17
N ILE A 57 4.63 -19.03 -11.83
CA ILE A 57 3.87 -18.01 -11.13
C ILE A 57 4.39 -16.61 -11.49
N ASN A 58 5.71 -16.37 -11.45
CA ASN A 58 6.29 -15.09 -11.81
C ASN A 58 5.97 -14.67 -13.26
N ARG A 59 6.09 -15.60 -14.22
CA ARG A 59 5.73 -15.36 -15.63
C ARG A 59 4.26 -14.95 -15.80
N GLN A 60 3.35 -15.56 -15.04
CA GLN A 60 1.92 -15.19 -15.05
C GLN A 60 1.68 -13.74 -14.61
N TYR A 61 2.40 -13.25 -13.60
CA TYR A 61 2.14 -11.94 -13.00
C TYR A 61 2.99 -10.79 -13.53
N CYS A 62 4.27 -11.03 -13.85
CA CYS A 62 5.20 -10.00 -14.32
C CYS A 62 5.84 -10.29 -15.71
N GLY A 63 5.59 -11.47 -16.27
CA GLY A 63 6.07 -11.88 -17.60
C GLY A 63 7.54 -12.30 -17.64
N THR A 64 8.16 -12.53 -16.49
CA THR A 64 9.58 -12.88 -16.33
C THR A 64 9.74 -13.95 -15.25
N ASP A 65 10.88 -14.65 -15.24
CA ASP A 65 11.18 -15.69 -14.24
C ASP A 65 11.33 -15.11 -12.82
N GLU A 66 11.67 -13.83 -12.73
CA GLU A 66 11.84 -13.08 -11.49
C GLU A 66 10.97 -11.82 -11.55
N CYS A 67 10.23 -11.55 -10.47
CA CYS A 67 9.48 -10.31 -10.34
C CYS A 67 10.14 -9.39 -9.32
N LYS A 68 10.41 -8.14 -9.72
CA LYS A 68 10.83 -7.08 -8.79
C LYS A 68 9.79 -5.98 -8.74
N PHE A 69 9.20 -5.79 -7.56
CA PHE A 69 8.13 -4.84 -7.31
C PHE A 69 8.59 -3.67 -6.43
N LEU A 70 7.98 -2.51 -6.67
CA LEU A 70 7.95 -1.37 -5.77
C LEU A 70 6.49 -1.17 -5.35
N PHE A 71 6.24 -1.20 -4.05
CA PHE A 71 4.91 -1.10 -3.45
C PHE A 71 4.84 0.09 -2.49
N GLY A 72 4.28 1.19 -3.01
CA GLY A 72 3.91 2.36 -2.22
C GLY A 72 2.69 2.07 -1.36
N TYR A 73 2.88 1.51 -0.17
CA TYR A 73 1.77 0.89 0.56
C TYR A 73 0.91 1.89 1.35
N ASN A 74 1.43 3.08 1.67
CA ASN A 74 0.69 4.08 2.41
C ASN A 74 1.17 5.50 2.08
N PHE A 75 0.23 6.39 1.78
CA PHE A 75 0.51 7.80 1.55
C PHE A 75 -0.24 8.61 2.60
N VAL A 76 0.50 9.30 3.48
CA VAL A 76 -0.05 10.04 4.65
C VAL A 76 -0.68 11.38 4.26
N GLU A 77 -1.15 11.52 3.01
CA GLU A 77 -1.50 12.81 2.44
C GLU A 77 -2.82 12.77 1.69
N GLN A 78 -3.41 13.95 1.53
CA GLN A 78 -4.59 14.11 0.69
C GLN A 78 -4.31 13.88 -0.78
N GLU A 79 -5.38 13.59 -1.52
CA GLU A 79 -5.37 13.15 -2.90
C GLU A 79 -4.37 13.91 -3.79
N THR A 80 -4.41 15.24 -3.78
CA THR A 80 -3.55 16.06 -4.65
C THR A 80 -2.05 15.87 -4.36
N GLN A 81 -1.67 15.67 -3.11
CA GLN A 81 -0.27 15.47 -2.72
C GLN A 81 0.13 13.99 -2.84
N SER A 82 -0.74 13.09 -2.37
CA SER A 82 -0.64 11.64 -2.60
C SER A 82 -0.41 11.32 -4.08
N ASN A 83 -1.06 12.05 -4.98
CA ASN A 83 -0.90 11.89 -6.43
C ASN A 83 0.51 12.24 -6.92
N LYS A 84 1.09 13.36 -6.43
CA LYS A 84 2.46 13.78 -6.78
C LYS A 84 3.50 12.80 -6.25
N HIS A 85 3.27 12.24 -5.07
CA HIS A 85 4.20 11.30 -4.47
C HIS A 85 4.10 9.92 -5.10
N PHE A 86 2.90 9.48 -5.47
CA PHE A 86 2.73 8.27 -6.27
C PHE A 86 3.48 8.38 -7.60
N ILE A 87 3.40 9.54 -8.27
CA ILE A 87 4.21 9.85 -9.47
C ILE A 87 5.71 9.76 -9.17
N SER A 88 6.16 10.31 -8.05
CA SER A 88 7.57 10.23 -7.63
C SER A 88 8.00 8.78 -7.40
N PHE A 89 7.15 7.93 -6.83
CA PHE A 89 7.42 6.51 -6.66
C PHE A 89 7.47 5.74 -7.99
N ILE A 90 6.66 6.13 -8.98
CA ILE A 90 6.77 5.59 -10.34
C ILE A 90 8.12 5.98 -10.96
N GLN A 91 8.58 7.22 -10.77
CA GLN A 91 9.89 7.67 -11.23
C GLN A 91 11.01 6.88 -10.54
N ILE A 92 10.93 6.62 -9.23
CA ILE A 92 11.86 5.73 -8.51
C ILE A 92 11.85 4.35 -9.14
N ALA A 93 10.67 3.74 -9.31
CA ALA A 93 10.54 2.41 -9.91
C ALA A 93 11.16 2.34 -11.31
N GLN A 94 11.03 3.41 -12.10
CA GLN A 94 11.69 3.51 -13.41
C GLN A 94 13.22 3.58 -13.30
N LEU A 95 13.75 4.31 -12.31
CA LEU A 95 15.21 4.42 -12.06
C LEU A 95 15.82 3.06 -11.68
N ILE A 96 15.14 2.29 -10.82
CA ILE A 96 15.63 1.01 -10.30
C ILE A 96 15.02 -0.22 -11.00
N ASN A 97 14.38 -0.02 -12.15
CA ASN A 97 13.78 -1.07 -12.99
C ASN A 97 12.85 -2.04 -12.23
N ARG A 98 11.88 -1.50 -11.49
CA ARG A 98 10.86 -2.27 -10.76
C ARG A 98 9.48 -2.04 -11.35
N ALA A 99 8.64 -3.06 -11.29
CA ALA A 99 7.22 -2.94 -11.57
C ALA A 99 6.51 -2.26 -10.38
N VAL A 100 5.56 -1.38 -10.65
CA VAL A 100 4.81 -0.66 -9.62
C VAL A 100 3.53 -1.41 -9.26
N VAL A 101 3.32 -1.63 -7.97
CA VAL A 101 2.03 -2.07 -7.45
C VAL A 101 1.08 -0.87 -7.39
N LEU A 102 -0.05 -0.97 -8.09
CA LEU A 102 -1.12 0.02 -8.06
C LEU A 102 -1.94 -0.17 -6.78
N THR A 103 -1.51 0.53 -5.74
CA THR A 103 -2.13 0.54 -4.41
C THR A 103 -3.58 1.01 -4.46
N ASN A 104 -4.42 0.40 -3.63
CA ASN A 104 -5.83 0.75 -3.54
C ASN A 104 -6.06 2.22 -3.12
N VAL A 105 -7.26 2.71 -3.43
CA VAL A 105 -7.68 4.10 -3.24
C VAL A 105 -8.97 4.17 -2.43
N GLY A 106 -9.17 5.27 -1.72
CA GLY A 106 -10.34 5.47 -0.85
C GLY A 106 -10.10 6.64 0.10
N GLY A 107 -11.19 7.25 0.59
CA GLY A 107 -11.11 8.39 1.52
C GLY A 107 -10.23 9.53 1.01
N SER A 108 -10.26 9.80 -0.30
CA SER A 108 -9.40 10.81 -0.95
C SER A 108 -7.89 10.55 -0.78
N GLY A 109 -7.48 9.29 -0.65
CA GLY A 109 -6.07 8.90 -0.49
C GLY A 109 -5.72 7.59 -1.18
N ILE A 110 -4.43 7.22 -1.07
CA ILE A 110 -3.86 5.98 -1.61
C ILE A 110 -3.27 5.19 -0.43
N SER A 111 -3.73 3.97 -0.22
CA SER A 111 -3.29 3.11 0.88
C SER A 111 -3.64 1.65 0.62
N SER A 112 -2.79 0.73 1.07
CA SER A 112 -3.02 -0.71 0.95
C SER A 112 -4.27 -1.16 1.69
N LEU A 113 -4.69 -0.40 2.71
CA LEU A 113 -5.88 -0.66 3.52
C LEU A 113 -7.18 -0.19 2.86
N ASN A 114 -7.10 0.57 1.76
CA ASN A 114 -8.28 1.09 1.11
C ASN A 114 -9.03 0.00 0.34
N ASN A 115 -10.33 0.19 0.18
CA ASN A 115 -11.24 -0.83 -0.36
C ASN A 115 -11.38 -0.80 -1.89
N PHE A 116 -11.14 0.35 -2.53
CA PHE A 116 -11.35 0.46 -3.97
C PHE A 116 -10.06 0.21 -4.76
N PRO A 117 -10.13 -0.51 -5.88
CA PRO A 117 -8.95 -0.71 -6.71
C PRO A 117 -8.51 0.62 -7.33
N PHE A 118 -7.23 0.75 -7.68
CA PHE A 118 -6.65 2.00 -8.20
C PHE A 118 -7.42 2.60 -9.38
N GLU A 119 -7.96 1.75 -10.28
CA GLU A 119 -8.77 2.14 -11.43
C GLU A 119 -10.12 2.78 -11.08
N PHE A 120 -10.54 2.71 -9.82
CA PHE A 120 -11.72 3.39 -9.34
C PHE A 120 -11.54 4.92 -9.41
N TYR A 121 -10.37 5.44 -9.02
CA TYR A 121 -10.08 6.88 -9.14
C TYR A 121 -9.32 7.22 -10.42
N TYR A 122 -8.41 6.36 -10.88
CA TYR A 122 -7.41 6.74 -11.89
C TYR A 122 -7.51 5.92 -13.18
N ASN A 123 -7.06 6.52 -14.30
CA ASN A 123 -7.04 5.87 -15.60
C ASN A 123 -5.69 5.18 -15.85
N ILE A 124 -5.67 3.86 -15.67
CA ILE A 124 -4.46 3.04 -15.85
C ILE A 124 -3.91 3.12 -17.28
N TYR A 125 -4.77 3.19 -18.31
CA TYR A 125 -4.31 3.27 -19.71
C TYR A 125 -3.53 4.55 -19.99
N LYS A 126 -4.06 5.70 -19.56
CA LYS A 126 -3.37 6.99 -19.67
C LYS A 126 -2.13 7.05 -18.80
N LEU A 127 -2.13 6.40 -17.62
CA LEU A 127 -0.95 6.29 -16.76
C LEU A 127 0.17 5.47 -17.44
N LYS A 128 -0.16 4.33 -18.06
CA LYS A 128 0.80 3.51 -18.82
C LYS A 128 1.39 4.27 -20.01
N LYS A 129 0.59 5.07 -20.72
CA LYS A 129 1.09 5.95 -21.79
C LYS A 129 2.09 6.98 -21.28
N LYS A 130 1.87 7.48 -20.06
CA LYS A 130 2.76 8.46 -19.42
C LYS A 130 4.09 7.85 -18.96
N PHE A 131 4.08 6.57 -18.57
CA PHE A 131 5.27 5.82 -18.13
C PHE A 131 5.42 4.51 -18.92
N PRO A 132 5.77 4.58 -20.22
CA PRO A 132 5.77 3.41 -21.10
C PRO A 132 6.82 2.36 -20.72
N LYS A 133 7.86 2.75 -19.97
CA LYS A 133 8.94 1.86 -19.52
C LYS A 133 8.62 1.16 -18.19
N VAL A 134 7.56 1.58 -17.49
CA VAL A 134 7.21 1.02 -16.17
C VAL A 134 6.10 0.01 -16.33
N LYS A 135 6.32 -1.19 -15.79
CA LYS A 135 5.28 -2.21 -15.66
C LYS A 135 4.41 -1.92 -14.44
N PHE A 136 3.12 -2.24 -14.52
CA PHE A 136 2.16 -2.03 -13.44
C PHE A 136 1.36 -3.30 -13.16
N ILE A 137 1.11 -3.58 -11.88
CA ILE A 137 0.26 -4.68 -11.40
C ILE A 137 -0.77 -4.12 -10.41
N SER A 138 -2.02 -4.60 -10.42
CA SER A 138 -2.98 -4.19 -9.39
C SER A 138 -2.59 -4.77 -8.03
N GLN A 139 -2.91 -4.07 -6.93
CA GLN A 139 -2.71 -4.62 -5.57
C GLN A 139 -3.36 -6.00 -5.40
N SER A 140 -4.55 -6.22 -5.96
CA SER A 140 -5.24 -7.51 -5.91
C SER A 140 -4.46 -8.64 -6.60
N LYS A 141 -3.84 -8.36 -7.77
CA LYS A 141 -2.99 -9.33 -8.47
C LYS A 141 -1.68 -9.56 -7.72
N PHE A 142 -1.08 -8.50 -7.19
CA PHE A 142 0.12 -8.60 -6.36
C PHE A 142 -0.13 -9.46 -5.11
N GLN A 143 -1.27 -9.28 -4.43
CA GLN A 143 -1.65 -10.10 -3.28
C GLN A 143 -1.86 -11.58 -3.63
N LYS A 144 -2.43 -11.88 -4.81
CA LYS A 144 -2.53 -13.26 -5.28
C LYS A 144 -1.16 -13.85 -5.58
N TRP A 145 -0.28 -13.09 -6.24
CA TRP A 145 1.09 -13.48 -6.49
C TRP A 145 1.83 -13.88 -5.20
N THR A 146 1.78 -13.05 -4.14
CA THR A 146 2.42 -13.38 -2.86
C THR A 146 1.88 -14.69 -2.24
N LYS A 147 0.57 -14.93 -2.38
CA LYS A 147 -0.10 -16.12 -1.84
C LYS A 147 0.26 -17.39 -2.59
N GLU A 148 0.28 -17.33 -3.91
CA GLU A 148 0.56 -18.47 -4.78
C GLU A 148 2.01 -18.94 -4.67
N ARG A 149 2.95 -18.02 -4.39
CA ARG A 149 4.38 -18.31 -4.21
C ARG A 149 4.64 -19.34 -3.12
N TYR A 150 5.50 -20.30 -3.44
CA TYR A 150 6.02 -21.27 -2.48
C TYR A 150 7.06 -20.61 -1.57
N TYR A 151 8.08 -19.98 -2.16
CA TYR A 151 9.05 -19.19 -1.42
C TYR A 151 8.55 -17.75 -1.30
N LYS A 152 8.25 -17.34 -0.06
CA LYS A 152 7.69 -16.02 0.21
C LYS A 152 8.70 -14.93 -0.14
N PRO A 153 8.28 -13.88 -0.89
CA PRO A 153 9.19 -12.87 -1.40
C PRO A 153 9.94 -12.16 -0.28
N ASP A 154 11.24 -11.96 -0.47
CA ASP A 154 12.04 -11.13 0.41
C ASP A 154 11.72 -9.64 0.22
N ILE A 155 12.01 -8.86 1.26
CA ILE A 155 11.61 -7.46 1.32
C ILE A 155 12.75 -6.55 1.74
N ILE A 156 12.72 -5.36 1.17
CA ILE A 156 13.34 -4.17 1.75
C ILE A 156 12.24 -3.15 2.02
N HIS A 157 12.30 -2.51 3.17
CA HIS A 157 11.45 -1.38 3.49
C HIS A 157 12.25 -0.08 3.37
N VAL A 158 11.61 0.94 2.80
CA VAL A 158 12.16 2.28 2.63
C VAL A 158 11.17 3.32 3.17
N LEU A 159 11.59 4.08 4.18
CA LEU A 159 10.92 5.29 4.64
C LEU A 159 11.67 6.51 4.09
N LEU A 160 11.00 7.30 3.24
CA LEU A 160 11.53 8.58 2.79
C LEU A 160 11.02 9.70 3.70
N GLU A 161 11.90 10.60 4.14
CA GLU A 161 11.51 11.74 4.98
C GLU A 161 12.27 13.02 4.62
N SER A 162 11.80 14.18 5.08
CA SER A 162 12.59 15.40 4.99
C SER A 162 13.69 15.41 6.06
N SER A 163 14.95 15.45 5.64
CA SER A 163 16.06 15.67 6.56
C SER A 163 16.08 17.10 7.08
N LYS A 164 16.32 17.29 8.38
CA LYS A 164 16.53 18.60 9.00
C LYS A 164 17.96 19.14 8.82
N SER A 165 18.89 18.32 8.34
CA SER A 165 20.31 18.67 8.21
C SER A 165 20.69 19.07 6.79
N ASN A 166 21.71 19.93 6.70
CA ASN A 166 22.42 20.31 5.49
C ASN A 166 23.93 20.10 5.79
N PRO A 167 24.73 19.34 5.01
CA PRO A 167 24.47 18.67 3.72
C PRO A 167 24.52 17.13 3.84
N ASN A 168 23.99 16.30 2.93
CA ASN A 168 22.80 16.35 2.08
C ASN A 168 22.54 14.84 1.83
N PHE A 169 21.35 14.36 2.17
CA PHE A 169 20.97 12.94 2.29
C PHE A 169 21.53 12.18 3.51
N THR A 170 20.66 11.47 4.22
CA THR A 170 21.03 10.63 5.38
C THR A 170 20.43 9.25 5.24
N ILE A 171 21.12 8.24 5.78
CA ILE A 171 20.65 6.86 5.79
C ILE A 171 20.72 6.36 7.23
N GLN A 172 19.62 5.79 7.70
CA GLN A 172 19.56 5.07 8.96
C GLN A 172 18.97 3.69 8.71
N TYR A 173 19.47 2.69 9.44
CA TYR A 173 19.01 1.32 9.37
C TYR A 173 18.30 0.97 10.66
N ASN A 174 17.06 0.47 10.57
CA ASN A 174 16.27 0.11 11.77
C ASN A 174 15.44 -1.15 11.56
N THR A 175 16.00 -2.31 11.88
CA THR A 175 15.33 -3.60 11.76
C THR A 175 14.09 -3.75 12.65
N ALA A 176 13.91 -2.90 13.67
CA ALA A 176 12.81 -3.00 14.65
C ALA A 176 11.45 -2.43 14.15
N TYR A 177 11.34 -1.95 12.91
CA TYR A 177 10.10 -1.35 12.40
C TYR A 177 9.06 -2.37 11.88
N ILE A 178 9.41 -3.66 11.81
CA ILE A 178 8.51 -4.71 11.30
C ILE A 178 7.18 -4.75 12.06
N ASP A 179 7.22 -4.58 13.38
CA ASP A 179 6.04 -4.55 14.25
C ASP A 179 5.03 -3.49 13.82
N LYS A 180 5.49 -2.30 13.44
CA LYS A 180 4.64 -1.20 12.99
C LYS A 180 4.02 -1.50 11.62
N LEU A 181 4.75 -2.16 10.72
CA LEU A 181 4.23 -2.59 9.41
C LEU A 181 3.11 -3.62 9.56
N VAL A 182 3.26 -4.56 10.48
CA VAL A 182 2.26 -5.61 10.72
C VAL A 182 1.06 -5.02 11.46
N LYS A 183 1.26 -4.37 12.61
CA LYS A 183 0.16 -3.92 13.49
C LYS A 183 -0.64 -2.77 12.90
N GLU A 184 0.02 -1.73 12.41
CA GLU A 184 -0.67 -0.50 11.96
C GLU A 184 -0.99 -0.52 10.47
N ARG A 185 -0.11 -1.11 9.66
CA ARG A 185 -0.19 -1.04 8.19
C ARG A 185 -0.71 -2.32 7.54
N ARG A 186 -0.95 -3.36 8.36
CA ARG A 186 -1.49 -4.67 7.97
C ARG A 186 -0.79 -5.27 6.75
N ILE A 187 0.53 -5.11 6.68
CA ILE A 187 1.33 -5.64 5.55
C ILE A 187 1.34 -7.18 5.56
N ASP A 188 1.01 -7.80 6.69
CA ASP A 188 0.77 -9.24 6.84
C ASP A 188 -0.37 -9.79 5.95
N MET A 189 -1.24 -8.93 5.39
CA MET A 189 -2.22 -9.36 4.39
C MET A 189 -1.59 -9.82 3.06
N PHE A 190 -0.30 -9.52 2.87
CA PHE A 190 0.53 -9.97 1.77
C PHE A 190 1.53 -11.00 2.34
N ASP A 191 1.54 -12.21 1.78
CA ASP A 191 2.42 -13.31 2.22
C ASP A 191 3.88 -13.02 1.85
N LEU A 192 4.50 -12.06 2.55
CA LEU A 192 5.88 -11.61 2.37
C LEU A 192 6.76 -12.16 3.50
N LYS A 193 8.07 -12.24 3.27
CA LYS A 193 9.04 -12.64 4.28
C LYS A 193 9.33 -11.46 5.24
N LEU A 194 8.40 -11.23 6.17
CA LEU A 194 8.48 -10.20 7.23
C LEU A 194 9.19 -10.77 8.47
N ASN A 195 10.51 -10.91 8.41
CA ASN A 195 11.31 -11.43 9.53
C ASN A 195 12.61 -10.61 9.69
N ASP A 196 13.48 -11.01 10.61
CA ASP A 196 14.72 -10.28 10.92
C ASP A 196 15.70 -10.13 9.73
N SER A 197 15.48 -10.83 8.62
CA SER A 197 16.23 -10.63 7.38
C SER A 197 15.77 -9.40 6.59
N ALA A 198 14.62 -8.81 6.92
CA ALA A 198 14.12 -7.61 6.28
C ALA A 198 15.00 -6.40 6.61
N ILE A 199 15.45 -5.71 5.56
CA ILE A 199 16.22 -4.48 5.71
C ILE A 199 15.24 -3.31 5.76
N PHE A 200 15.38 -2.45 6.75
CA PHE A 200 14.65 -1.20 6.84
C PHE A 200 15.60 -0.02 6.67
N LYS A 201 15.39 0.77 5.63
CA LYS A 201 16.12 2.00 5.35
C LYS A 201 15.24 3.21 5.62
N GLN A 202 15.70 4.10 6.49
CA GLN A 202 15.16 5.45 6.63
C GLN A 202 16.09 6.41 5.90
N ILE A 203 15.56 7.07 4.89
CA ILE A 203 16.30 7.95 3.99
C ILE A 203 15.79 9.37 4.17
N GLY A 204 16.65 10.22 4.73
CA GLY A 204 16.40 11.65 4.84
C GLY A 204 16.77 12.35 3.53
N ILE A 205 15.82 13.04 2.93
CA ILE A 205 15.99 13.86 1.73
C ILE A 205 16.19 15.31 2.17
N GLY A 206 17.30 15.94 1.78
CA GLY A 206 17.60 17.31 2.20
C GLY A 206 16.59 18.35 1.71
N ILE A 207 16.42 19.43 2.46
CA ILE A 207 15.42 20.50 2.19
C ILE A 207 15.67 21.20 0.84
N THR A 208 16.91 21.16 0.34
CA THR A 208 17.29 21.69 -0.98
C THR A 208 17.10 20.70 -2.12
N ALA A 209 16.91 19.42 -1.82
CA ALA A 209 16.73 18.39 -2.82
C ALA A 209 15.48 18.68 -3.66
N GLY A 210 15.60 18.55 -4.98
CA GLY A 210 14.48 18.80 -5.88
C GLY A 210 14.21 20.27 -6.23
N ARG A 211 14.89 21.25 -5.63
CA ARG A 211 14.64 22.69 -5.88
C ARG A 211 15.05 23.15 -7.28
N ASN A 212 16.13 22.61 -7.82
CA ASN A 212 16.63 22.91 -9.16
C ASN A 212 17.14 21.62 -9.84
N GLU A 213 17.46 21.70 -11.13
CA GLU A 213 17.89 20.51 -11.90
C GLU A 213 19.17 19.86 -11.36
N VAL A 214 20.12 20.64 -10.83
CA VAL A 214 21.35 20.11 -10.23
C VAL A 214 21.02 19.27 -8.99
N GLU A 215 20.21 19.80 -8.08
CA GLU A 215 19.81 19.10 -6.85
C GLU A 215 18.88 17.90 -7.15
N LYS A 216 18.03 17.98 -8.18
CA LYS A 216 17.25 16.83 -8.66
C LYS A 216 18.16 15.71 -9.16
N ASN A 217 19.20 16.03 -9.93
CA ASN A 217 20.12 15.03 -10.44
C ASN A 217 20.96 14.39 -9.32
N LYS A 218 21.40 15.17 -8.33
CA LYS A 218 22.04 14.62 -7.12
C LYS A 218 21.12 13.65 -6.39
N LEU A 219 19.85 14.02 -6.18
CA LEU A 219 18.87 13.15 -5.53
C LEU A 219 18.60 11.88 -6.37
N LYS A 220 18.47 11.99 -7.70
CA LYS A 220 18.30 10.84 -8.59
C LYS A 220 19.46 9.86 -8.48
N ASN A 221 20.70 10.34 -8.52
CA ASN A 221 21.88 9.49 -8.42
C ASN A 221 21.95 8.82 -7.04
N PHE A 222 21.79 9.60 -5.97
CA PHE A 222 21.77 9.07 -4.62
C PHE A 222 20.70 7.98 -4.41
N LEU A 223 19.45 8.24 -4.81
CA LEU A 223 18.38 7.24 -4.69
C LEU A 223 18.60 6.04 -5.62
N SER A 224 19.16 6.25 -6.82
CA SER A 224 19.49 5.15 -7.73
C SER A 224 20.51 4.20 -7.10
N ASP A 225 21.53 4.74 -6.44
CA ASP A 225 22.57 3.95 -5.78
C ASP A 225 22.04 3.25 -4.52
N GLU A 226 21.33 4.00 -3.66
CA GLU A 226 20.87 3.48 -2.37
C GLU A 226 19.68 2.53 -2.45
N LEU A 227 18.82 2.70 -3.46
CA LEU A 227 17.64 1.86 -3.63
C LEU A 227 17.92 0.63 -4.50
N LYS A 228 19.10 0.53 -5.14
CA LYS A 228 19.47 -0.65 -5.90
C LYS A 228 19.74 -1.82 -4.94
N ASN A 229 18.91 -2.85 -5.04
CA ASN A 229 18.99 -4.05 -4.22
C ASN A 229 18.29 -5.23 -4.92
N ASP A 230 18.57 -6.43 -4.43
CA ASP A 230 18.04 -7.66 -5.03
C ASP A 230 16.71 -8.16 -4.47
N ALA A 231 16.17 -7.55 -3.43
CA ALA A 231 14.90 -7.95 -2.86
C ALA A 231 13.78 -7.90 -3.89
N GLU A 232 12.92 -8.91 -3.89
CA GLU A 232 11.78 -9.05 -4.79
C GLU A 232 10.76 -7.93 -4.56
N VAL A 233 10.56 -7.51 -3.31
CA VAL A 233 9.59 -6.45 -2.98
C VAL A 233 10.25 -5.30 -2.21
N MET A 234 10.17 -4.10 -2.78
CA MET A 234 10.47 -2.87 -2.07
C MET A 234 9.18 -2.25 -1.54
N LEU A 235 8.98 -2.32 -0.23
CA LEU A 235 7.94 -1.55 0.46
C LEU A 235 8.44 -0.13 0.63
N ILE A 236 7.69 0.86 0.16
CA ILE A 236 8.08 2.26 0.27
C ILE A 236 6.94 3.12 0.79
N THR A 237 7.28 4.07 1.66
CA THR A 237 6.38 5.09 2.18
C THR A 237 7.15 6.40 2.32
N GLN A 238 6.42 7.48 2.58
CA GLN A 238 7.02 8.77 2.88
C GLN A 238 6.37 9.43 4.09
N GLU A 239 7.16 10.22 4.83
CA GLU A 239 6.69 11.11 5.89
C GLU A 239 7.26 12.52 5.66
N ILE A 240 6.40 13.54 5.72
CA ILE A 240 6.82 14.95 5.78
C ILE A 240 7.61 15.43 4.53
N ILE A 241 7.41 14.86 3.34
CA ILE A 241 7.94 15.42 2.08
C ILE A 241 6.86 16.26 1.42
N ARG A 242 7.03 17.59 1.35
CA ARG A 242 5.97 18.50 0.84
C ARG A 242 6.08 18.86 -0.64
N HIS A 243 7.16 18.45 -1.29
CA HIS A 243 7.43 18.76 -2.68
C HIS A 243 7.65 17.49 -3.50
N PRO A 244 7.38 17.51 -4.82
CA PRO A 244 7.80 16.43 -5.70
C PRO A 244 9.31 16.17 -5.54
N MET A 245 9.70 14.89 -5.51
CA MET A 245 11.12 14.53 -5.42
C MET A 245 11.85 14.71 -6.76
N PHE A 246 11.15 14.58 -7.88
CA PHE A 246 11.72 14.66 -9.23
C PHE A 246 11.02 15.70 -10.10
N GLU A 247 10.88 15.44 -11.41
CA GLU A 247 10.13 16.33 -12.29
C GLU A 247 8.68 16.44 -11.82
N LYS A 248 8.20 17.68 -11.72
CA LYS A 248 6.78 17.95 -11.50
C LYS A 248 6.03 17.65 -12.80
N LEU A 249 5.48 16.43 -12.87
CA LEU A 249 4.63 16.03 -13.97
C LEU A 249 3.18 16.48 -13.72
N THR A 250 2.36 16.40 -14.77
CA THR A 250 0.90 16.56 -14.64
C THR A 250 0.32 15.59 -13.59
N PRO A 251 -0.82 15.89 -12.95
CA PRO A 251 -1.48 14.93 -12.07
C PRO A 251 -1.81 13.61 -12.78
N MET A 252 -1.98 12.53 -12.02
CA MET A 252 -2.48 11.27 -12.57
C MET A 252 -3.87 11.48 -13.17
N PRO A 253 -4.11 10.94 -14.38
CA PRO A 253 -5.39 11.12 -15.06
C PRO A 253 -6.50 10.37 -14.31
N TYR A 254 -7.63 11.02 -14.07
CA TYR A 254 -8.81 10.39 -13.48
C TYR A 254 -9.45 9.34 -14.39
N ALA A 255 -10.13 8.37 -13.78
CA ALA A 255 -10.88 7.34 -14.46
C ALA A 255 -11.96 7.92 -15.38
N SER A 256 -12.29 7.19 -16.45
CA SER A 256 -13.21 7.68 -17.49
C SER A 256 -14.62 7.90 -16.95
N HIS A 257 -15.08 7.10 -15.98
CA HIS A 257 -16.40 7.27 -15.38
C HIS A 257 -16.48 8.54 -14.51
N VAL A 258 -15.43 8.84 -13.74
CA VAL A 258 -15.31 10.08 -12.94
C VAL A 258 -15.34 11.30 -13.85
N THR A 259 -14.48 11.33 -14.87
CA THR A 259 -14.43 12.45 -15.83
C THR A 259 -15.72 12.60 -16.62
N LYS A 260 -16.36 11.51 -17.03
CA LYS A 260 -17.68 11.55 -17.71
C LYS A 260 -18.78 12.10 -16.80
N ALA A 261 -18.80 11.72 -15.53
CA ALA A 261 -19.75 12.26 -14.55
C ALA A 261 -19.52 13.76 -14.33
N ALA A 262 -18.27 14.18 -14.14
CA ALA A 262 -17.90 15.58 -13.98
C ALA A 262 -18.26 16.41 -15.22
N SER A 263 -17.99 15.92 -16.43
CA SER A 263 -18.36 16.60 -17.67
C SER A 263 -19.88 16.73 -17.82
N LYS A 264 -20.65 15.68 -17.54
CA LYS A 264 -22.12 15.73 -17.57
C LYS A 264 -22.68 16.78 -16.60
N LEU A 265 -22.10 16.88 -15.40
CA LEU A 265 -22.50 17.89 -14.42
C LEU A 265 -22.14 19.29 -14.91
N ALA A 266 -20.90 19.48 -15.37
CA ALA A 266 -20.44 20.77 -15.88
C ALA A 266 -21.29 21.27 -17.04
N GLU A 267 -21.63 20.42 -18.02
CA GLU A 267 -22.49 20.81 -19.15
C GLU A 267 -23.89 21.24 -18.71
N LYS A 268 -24.45 20.60 -17.67
CA LYS A 268 -25.78 20.99 -17.14
C LYS A 268 -25.76 22.32 -16.39
N LEU A 269 -24.64 22.65 -15.75
CA LEU A 269 -24.53 23.84 -14.90
C LEU A 269 -24.09 25.09 -15.68
N LYS A 270 -23.48 24.94 -16.87
CA LYS A 270 -22.93 26.06 -17.63
C LYS A 270 -23.98 27.14 -17.96
N PRO A 271 -23.63 28.43 -17.84
CA PRO A 271 -22.43 28.96 -17.18
C PRO A 271 -22.53 28.85 -15.66
N TYR A 272 -21.44 28.51 -14.96
CA TYR A 272 -21.40 28.46 -13.49
C TYR A 272 -20.08 28.98 -12.92
N ILE A 273 -20.12 29.41 -11.67
CA ILE A 273 -18.93 29.74 -10.86
C ILE A 273 -18.60 28.51 -10.01
N ALA A 274 -17.36 28.01 -10.13
CA ALA A 274 -16.87 26.90 -9.34
C ALA A 274 -16.14 27.39 -8.09
N ILE A 275 -16.47 26.82 -6.93
CA ILE A 275 -15.90 27.18 -5.63
C ILE A 275 -15.42 25.89 -4.99
N HIS A 276 -14.19 25.91 -4.50
CA HIS A 276 -13.67 24.87 -3.63
C HIS A 276 -13.47 25.47 -2.25
N TRP A 277 -14.29 25.06 -1.28
CA TRP A 277 -14.30 25.58 0.08
C TRP A 277 -13.97 24.45 1.05
N ARG A 278 -12.73 24.43 1.53
CA ARG A 278 -12.17 23.35 2.33
C ARG A 278 -12.05 23.78 3.80
N MET A 279 -12.55 22.93 4.69
CA MET A 279 -12.89 23.25 6.08
C MET A 279 -12.29 22.26 7.10
N GLU A 280 -11.64 21.18 6.67
CA GLU A 280 -10.97 20.19 7.55
C GLU A 280 -10.04 20.80 8.61
N GLU A 281 -9.37 21.92 8.31
CA GLU A 281 -8.47 22.63 9.24
C GLU A 281 -9.05 23.99 9.71
N GLY A 282 -10.33 24.23 9.45
CA GLY A 282 -11.00 25.48 9.81
C GLY A 282 -11.28 25.60 11.31
N GLN A 283 -11.22 26.82 11.85
CA GLN A 283 -11.68 27.12 13.21
C GLN A 283 -13.20 27.15 13.26
N VAL A 284 -13.80 26.21 14.00
CA VAL A 284 -15.26 25.97 14.00
C VAL A 284 -16.04 27.23 14.39
N GLU A 285 -15.52 27.98 15.35
CA GLU A 285 -16.14 29.19 15.90
C GLU A 285 -16.23 30.33 14.87
N LEU A 286 -15.31 30.36 13.90
CA LEU A 286 -15.30 31.37 12.83
C LEU A 286 -16.12 30.95 11.61
N MET A 287 -16.50 29.67 11.50
CA MET A 287 -17.17 29.14 10.31
C MET A 287 -18.47 29.87 9.93
N PRO A 288 -19.36 30.24 10.87
CA PRO A 288 -20.57 30.99 10.51
C PRO A 288 -20.26 32.31 9.82
N GLN A 289 -19.31 33.08 10.36
CA GLN A 289 -18.89 34.35 9.78
C GLN A 289 -18.20 34.17 8.43
N CYS A 290 -17.37 33.13 8.29
CA CYS A 290 -16.75 32.78 7.00
C CYS A 290 -17.81 32.39 5.95
N ALA A 291 -18.87 31.67 6.35
CA ALA A 291 -19.98 31.30 5.47
C ALA A 291 -20.75 32.53 5.00
N GLU A 292 -21.10 33.45 5.89
CA GLU A 292 -21.78 34.72 5.57
C GLU A 292 -20.96 35.58 4.61
N SER A 293 -19.65 35.66 4.87
CA SER A 293 -18.70 36.38 4.02
C SER A 293 -18.61 35.76 2.64
N LEU A 294 -18.57 34.42 2.55
CA LEU A 294 -18.59 33.68 1.29
C LEU A 294 -19.89 33.96 0.52
N VAL A 295 -21.05 33.88 1.16
CA VAL A 295 -22.34 34.17 0.52
C VAL A 295 -22.38 35.60 -0.03
N THR A 296 -21.91 36.58 0.75
CA THR A 296 -21.82 37.99 0.32
C THR A 296 -20.91 38.16 -0.88
N TYR A 297 -19.74 37.51 -0.86
CA TYR A 297 -18.80 37.50 -1.97
C TYR A 297 -19.42 36.92 -3.24
N LEU A 298 -20.13 35.78 -3.12
CA LEU A 298 -20.75 35.10 -4.25
C LEU A 298 -21.91 35.91 -4.85
N LYS A 299 -22.75 36.55 -4.03
CA LYS A 299 -23.79 37.47 -4.51
C LYS A 299 -23.20 38.60 -5.36
N ASN A 300 -22.13 39.24 -4.85
CA ASN A 300 -21.44 40.31 -5.58
C ASN A 300 -20.79 39.79 -6.88
N LEU A 301 -20.20 38.60 -6.85
CA LEU A 301 -19.60 37.98 -8.03
C LEU A 301 -20.65 37.63 -9.09
N SER A 302 -21.84 37.16 -8.68
CA SER A 302 -22.96 36.90 -9.58
C SER A 302 -23.42 38.17 -10.28
N LEU A 303 -23.63 39.26 -9.52
CA LEU A 303 -24.04 40.55 -10.07
C LEU A 303 -23.04 41.09 -11.10
N LYS A 304 -21.73 40.95 -10.83
CA LYS A 304 -20.66 41.40 -11.72
C LYS A 304 -20.50 40.54 -12.98
N SER A 305 -20.67 39.23 -12.86
CA SER A 305 -20.44 38.29 -13.96
C SER A 305 -21.69 37.97 -14.79
N GLY A 306 -22.88 38.26 -14.25
CA GLY A 306 -24.16 37.81 -14.79
C GLY A 306 -24.40 36.30 -14.64
N ILE A 307 -23.56 35.57 -13.90
CA ILE A 307 -23.67 34.12 -13.69
C ILE A 307 -24.38 33.84 -12.37
N SER A 308 -25.49 33.10 -12.41
CA SER A 308 -26.29 32.75 -11.23
C SER A 308 -26.05 31.34 -10.69
N ASN A 309 -25.44 30.45 -11.48
CA ASN A 309 -25.22 29.07 -11.09
C ASN A 309 -23.89 28.92 -10.34
N PHE A 310 -23.90 28.14 -9.27
CA PHE A 310 -22.72 27.87 -8.47
C PHE A 310 -22.50 26.37 -8.32
N TYR A 311 -21.24 25.95 -8.42
CA TYR A 311 -20.80 24.61 -8.04
C TYR A 311 -19.91 24.74 -6.81
N LEU A 312 -20.36 24.23 -5.67
CA LEU A 312 -19.61 24.25 -4.42
C LEU A 312 -19.07 22.85 -4.12
N ALA A 313 -17.76 22.69 -4.15
CA ALA A 313 -17.05 21.53 -3.63
C ALA A 313 -16.59 21.84 -2.20
N THR A 314 -17.08 21.09 -1.22
CA THR A 314 -16.74 21.29 0.20
C THR A 314 -16.74 19.97 0.97
N ASP A 315 -15.90 19.92 1.98
CA ASP A 315 -15.81 18.91 3.04
C ASP A 315 -16.64 19.30 4.28
N TYR A 316 -17.30 20.46 4.27
CA TYR A 316 -18.20 20.89 5.33
C TYR A 316 -19.35 19.89 5.50
N PRO A 317 -19.64 19.42 6.73
CA PRO A 317 -20.73 18.49 6.95
C PRO A 317 -22.06 19.17 6.61
N VAL A 318 -22.74 18.65 5.58
CA VAL A 318 -24.14 19.03 5.34
C VAL A 318 -24.95 18.33 6.42
N SER A 319 -25.42 19.07 7.42
CA SER A 319 -26.43 18.56 8.35
C SER A 319 -27.70 18.29 7.53
N VAL A 320 -28.04 17.00 7.36
CA VAL A 320 -29.19 16.55 6.57
C VAL A 320 -30.54 17.00 7.19
N SER A 321 -30.52 17.72 8.32
CA SER A 321 -31.69 18.23 9.03
C SER A 321 -32.06 19.68 8.73
N ALA A 322 -31.31 20.43 7.92
CA ALA A 322 -31.66 21.81 7.60
C ALA A 322 -32.38 21.91 6.24
N THR A 323 -33.71 21.90 6.27
CA THR A 323 -34.52 22.48 5.19
C THR A 323 -34.23 23.97 5.16
N VAL A 324 -33.25 24.40 4.37
CA VAL A 324 -32.96 25.82 4.14
C VAL A 324 -34.00 26.32 3.14
N THR A 325 -35.09 26.87 3.66
CA THR A 325 -35.98 27.71 2.87
C THR A 325 -35.23 29.00 2.59
N ILE A 326 -34.81 29.20 1.34
CA ILE A 326 -34.30 30.49 0.88
C ILE A 326 -35.51 31.43 0.82
N GLN A 327 -35.58 32.39 1.73
CA GLN A 327 -36.45 33.57 1.60
C GLN A 327 -35.72 34.67 0.83
#